data_AF-A0A2V7HZB6-F1
#
_entry.id   AF-A0A2V7HZB6-F1
#
_cell.length_a   1.000
_cell.length_b   1.000
_cell.length_c   1.000
_cell.angle_alpha   90.00
_cell.angle_beta   90.00
_cell.angle_gamma   90.00
#
_symmetry.space_group_name_H-M   'P 1'
#
loop_
_entity.id
_entity.type
_entity.pdbx_description
1 polymer ?
#
loop_
_entity_poly.entity_id
_entity_poly.type
_entity_poly.pdbx_seq_one_letter_code
_entity_poly.pdbx_strand_id
1 'polypeptide(L)' 'RFINIYVNQEDIRFLQGAKTALKQDDEVSIVPAIAGGGRR' A
#
# COMPACT_ATOMS: atom_id res chain seq x y z
N ARG A 1 10.70 9.35 1.12
CA ARG A 1 10.25 8.24 2.00
C ARG A 1 9.15 7.49 1.25
N PHE A 2 9.27 6.17 1.11
CA PHE A 2 8.29 5.37 0.36
C PHE A 2 7.14 4.93 1.28
N ILE A 3 5.96 4.68 0.70
CA ILE A 3 4.78 4.12 1.35
C ILE A 3 4.31 2.98 0.44
N ASN A 4 3.99 1.84 1.03
CA ASN A 4 3.38 0.74 0.31
C ASN A 4 1.87 0.84 0.48
N ILE A 5 1.13 0.67 -0.61
CA ILE A 5 -0.32 0.75 -0.63
C ILE A 5 -0.85 -0.56 -1.20
N TYR A 6 -1.83 -1.13 -0.51
CA TYR A 6 -2.49 -2.37 -0.90
C TYR A 6 -4.00 -2.17 -0.95
N VAL A 7 -4.66 -2.86 -1.88
CA VAL A 7 -6.12 -2.99 -1.96
C VAL A 7 -6.43 -4.48 -1.86
N ASN A 8 -7.23 -4.88 -0.87
CA ASN A 8 -7.56 -6.30 -0.61
C ASN A 8 -6.31 -7.21 -0.56
N GLN A 9 -5.26 -6.77 0.14
CA GLN A 9 -3.97 -7.47 0.28
C GLN A 9 -3.10 -7.51 -0.98
N GLU A 10 -3.53 -6.93 -2.10
CA GLU A 10 -2.75 -6.84 -3.34
C GLU A 10 -2.09 -5.46 -3.50
N ASP A 11 -0.80 -5.42 -3.85
CA ASP A 11 -0.05 -4.17 -4.00
C ASP A 11 -0.50 -3.41 -5.25
N ILE A 12 -0.81 -2.12 -5.11
CA ILE A 12 -1.35 -1.31 -6.23
C ILE A 12 -0.42 -1.22 -7.43
N ARG A 13 0.88 -1.50 -7.27
CA ARG A 13 1.87 -1.52 -8.37
C ARG A 13 1.62 -2.64 -9.38
N PHE A 14 0.91 -3.70 -8.99
CA PHE A 14 0.48 -4.77 -9.89
C PHE A 14 -0.95 -4.56 -10.42
N LEU A 15 -1.66 -3.56 -9.89
CA LEU A 15 -2.96 -3.10 -10.35
C LEU A 15 -2.79 -1.90 -11.31
N GLN A 16 -3.63 -0.87 -11.16
CA GLN A 16 -3.58 0.36 -11.96
C GLN A 16 -2.87 1.51 -11.22
N GLY A 17 -2.05 1.19 -10.22
CA GLY A 17 -1.38 2.17 -9.38
C GLY A 17 -2.36 3.11 -8.68
N ALA A 18 -2.14 4.42 -8.79
CA ALA A 18 -3.01 5.43 -8.21
C ALA A 18 -4.41 5.50 -8.87
N LYS A 19 -4.62 4.83 -10.01
CA LYS A 19 -5.92 4.77 -10.71
C LYS A 19 -6.70 3.48 -10.42
N THR A 20 -6.22 2.64 -9.49
CA THR A 20 -6.94 1.44 -9.06
C THR A 20 -8.33 1.85 -8.57
N ALA A 21 -9.37 1.35 -9.23
CA ALA A 21 -10.75 1.62 -8.84
C ALA A 21 -11.08 0.91 -7.54
N LEU A 22 -11.76 1.59 -6.63
CA LEU A 22 -12.20 1.04 -5.35
C LEU A 22 -13.72 0.83 -5.36
N LYS A 23 -14.15 -0.21 -4.65
CA LYS A 23 -15.54 -0.51 -4.32
C LYS A 23 -15.79 -0.25 -2.84
N GLN A 24 -17.06 -0.22 -2.46
CA GLN A 24 -17.47 0.10 -1.09
C GLN A 24 -16.87 -0.84 -0.04
N ASP A 25 -16.71 -2.12 -0.38
CA ASP A 25 -16.24 -3.15 0.55
C ASP A 25 -14.75 -3.48 0.40
N ASP A 26 -14.00 -2.68 -0.40
CA ASP A 26 -12.56 -2.88 -0.56
C ASP A 26 -11.80 -2.34 0.66
N GLU A 27 -10.83 -3.11 1.14
CA GLU A 27 -9.93 -2.69 2.21
C GLU A 27 -8.65 -2.08 1.63
N VAL A 28 -8.30 -0.87 2.09
CA VAL A 28 -7.06 -0.19 1.71
C VAL A 28 -6.09 -0.20 2.89
N SER A 29 -4.95 -0.85 2.68
CA SER A 29 -3.85 -0.90 3.65
C SER A 29 -2.74 0.06 3.25
N ILE A 30 -2.38 0.98 4.15
CA ILE A 30 -1.31 1.96 3.97
C ILE A 30 -0.17 1.64 4.93
N VAL A 31 0.91 1.09 4.40
CA VAL A 31 2.05 0.64 5.20
C VAL A 31 3.22 1.59 4.97
N PRO A 32 3.66 2.34 6.00
CA PRO A 32 4.88 3.14 5.90
C PRO A 32 6.05 2.23 5.53
N ALA A 33 6.87 2.60 4.55
CA ALA A 33 8.11 1.86 4.32
C ALA A 33 9.04 2.13 5.52
N ILE A 34 9.08 1.19 6.45
CA ILE A 34 10.06 1.17 7.52
C ILE A 34 11.33 0.57 6.91
N ALA A 35 12.30 1.43 6.60
CA ALA A 35 13.67 0.96 6.51
C ALA A 35 14.04 0.51 7.93
N GLY A 36 14.07 -0.80 8.16
CA GLY A 36 14.54 -1.37 9.41
C GLY A 36 15.93 -0.82 9.72
N GLY A 37 16.04 -0.05 10.79
CA GLY A 37 17.30 0.58 11.18
C GLY A 37 17.14 1.80 12.07
N GLY A 38 16.20 1.76 13.03
CA GLY A 38 16.03 2.82 14.02
C GLY A 38 16.51 2.38 15.40
N ARG A 39 17.82 2.54 15.68
CA ARG A 39 18.56 2.37 16.96
C ARG A 39 18.64 0.92 17.47
N ARG A 40 19.79 0.35 17.86
CA ARG A 40 21.07 0.85 18.39
C ARG A 40 22.24 0.02 17.85
#